data_AF-A0A087BPK8-F1
#
_entry.id   AF-A0A087BPK8-F1
#
_cell.length_a   1.000
_cell.length_b   1.000
_cell.length_c   1.000
_cell.angle_alpha   90.00
_cell.angle_beta   90.00
_cell.angle_gamma   90.00
#
_symmetry.space_group_name_H-M   'P 1'
#
loop_
_entity.id
_entity.type
_entity.pdbx_description
1 polymer ?
#
loop_
_entity_poly.entity_id
_entity_poly.type
_entity_poly.pdbx_seq_one_letter_code
_entity_poly.pdbx_strand_id
1 'polypeptide(L)'
;MKLGVVSKSKVPARAILLSAALIVLAPFVDMIPGISGAFVLFSSASSAVIIFIYILTMVAHQRYRRSADFIPDGFIMPAYRWTGVIAIAFFAFVYVTLFIAPDTRGAGIAGLVWLACFGGYSLLREHFRSRDLAEALHR
;
A
#
# COMPACT_ATOMS: atom_id res chain seq x y z
N MET A 1 20.00 3.13 -17.81
CA MET A 1 19.84 1.66 -17.94
C MET A 1 18.38 1.39 -18.34
N LYS A 2 18.12 0.94 -19.56
CA LYS A 2 16.74 0.81 -20.10
C LYS A 2 16.16 -0.55 -19.68
N LEU A 3 15.19 -0.54 -18.76
CA LEU A 3 14.51 -1.72 -18.18
C LEU A 3 13.44 -2.35 -19.10
N GLY A 4 13.29 -1.85 -20.34
CA GLY A 4 12.19 -2.22 -21.25
C GLY A 4 12.54 -3.18 -22.39
N VAL A 5 13.59 -3.99 -22.28
CA VAL A 5 13.95 -4.94 -23.35
C VAL A 5 13.34 -6.31 -23.06
N VAL A 6 12.25 -6.60 -23.75
CA VAL A 6 11.52 -7.87 -23.72
C VAL A 6 12.34 -8.94 -24.46
N SER A 7 12.50 -10.12 -23.86
CA SER A 7 13.18 -11.27 -24.48
C SER A 7 12.32 -11.85 -25.62
N LYS A 8 12.92 -12.60 -26.55
CA LYS A 8 12.23 -13.23 -27.71
C LYS A 8 10.99 -14.07 -27.34
N SER A 9 10.89 -14.52 -26.09
CA SER A 9 9.74 -15.27 -25.55
C SER A 9 8.63 -14.39 -24.92
N LYS A 10 8.62 -13.07 -25.15
CA LYS A 10 7.66 -12.10 -24.56
C LYS A 10 7.63 -12.03 -23.02
N VAL A 11 8.58 -12.67 -22.35
CA VAL A 11 8.74 -12.59 -20.89
C VAL A 11 9.90 -11.62 -20.60
N PRO A 12 9.74 -10.65 -19.67
CA PRO A 12 10.82 -9.77 -19.23
C PRO A 12 11.82 -10.55 -18.36
N ALA A 13 12.50 -11.52 -18.97
CA ALA A 13 13.38 -12.48 -18.29
C ALA A 13 14.48 -11.79 -17.46
N ARG A 14 14.98 -10.64 -17.93
CA ARG A 14 15.96 -9.82 -17.20
C ARG A 14 15.37 -9.20 -15.92
N ALA A 15 14.11 -8.80 -15.93
CA ALA A 15 13.43 -8.30 -14.73
C ALA A 15 13.20 -9.43 -13.72
N ILE A 16 12.83 -10.62 -14.19
CA ILE A 16 12.64 -11.80 -13.34
C ILE A 16 13.96 -12.24 -12.70
N LEU A 17 15.05 -12.33 -13.48
CA LEU A 17 16.38 -12.67 -12.98
C LEU A 17 16.88 -11.65 -11.95
N LEU A 18 16.63 -10.35 -12.19
CA LEU A 18 16.97 -9.30 -11.23
C LEU A 18 16.16 -9.45 -9.93
N SER A 19 14.84 -9.63 -10.02
CA SER A 19 14.00 -9.86 -8.84
C SER A 19 14.42 -11.11 -8.07
N ALA A 20 14.72 -12.22 -8.76
CA ALA A 20 15.18 -13.45 -8.15
C ALA A 20 16.54 -13.26 -7.44
N ALA A 21 17.48 -12.55 -8.06
CA ALA A 21 18.77 -12.25 -7.44
C ALA A 21 18.60 -11.39 -6.17
N LEU A 22 17.73 -10.38 -6.20
CA LEU A 22 17.43 -9.54 -5.04
C LEU A 22 16.78 -10.33 -3.90
N ILE A 23 15.84 -11.24 -4.23
CA ILE A 23 15.20 -12.12 -3.25
C ILE A 23 16.23 -13.03 -2.58
N VAL A 24 17.17 -13.59 -3.35
CA VAL A 24 18.23 -14.44 -2.81
C VAL A 24 19.21 -13.62 -1.96
N LEU A 25 19.56 -12.40 -2.36
CA LEU A 25 20.47 -11.55 -1.58
C LEU A 25 19.89 -11.13 -0.22
N ALA A 26 18.57 -11.02 -0.10
CA ALA A 26 17.91 -10.52 1.11
C ALA A 26 18.22 -11.34 2.39
N PRO A 27 18.07 -12.68 2.44
CA PRO A 27 18.46 -13.47 3.61
C PRO A 27 19.97 -13.59 3.81
N PHE A 28 20.79 -13.48 2.75
CA PHE A 28 22.26 -13.52 2.88
C PHE A 28 22.80 -12.30 3.65
N VAL A 29 22.18 -11.13 3.50
CA VAL A 29 22.52 -9.93 4.28
C VAL A 29 22.18 -10.11 5.77
N ASP A 30 21.10 -10.83 6.09
CA ASP A 30 20.66 -11.11 7.46
C ASP A 30 21.60 -12.10 8.18
N MET A 31 22.41 -12.87 7.45
CA MET A 31 23.45 -13.77 8.01
C MET A 31 24.71 -13.03 8.48
N ILE A 32 24.85 -11.72 8.20
CA ILE A 32 26.02 -10.92 8.61
C ILE A 32 25.88 -10.57 10.11
N PRO A 33 26.83 -10.98 10.98
CA PRO A 33 26.79 -10.66 12.39
C PRO A 33 26.84 -9.13 12.60
N GLY A 34 25.81 -8.58 13.23
CA GLY A 34 25.63 -7.14 13.46
C GLY A 34 24.42 -6.51 12.77
N ILE A 35 23.79 -7.22 11.81
CA ILE A 35 22.57 -6.78 11.09
C ILE A 35 21.46 -7.83 11.26
N SER A 36 21.43 -8.52 12.40
CA SER A 36 20.45 -9.58 12.68
C SER A 36 19.04 -8.99 12.77
N GLY A 37 18.09 -9.53 12.00
CA GLY A 37 16.68 -9.12 12.04
C GLY A 37 16.34 -7.94 11.12
N ALA A 38 17.27 -7.43 10.32
CA ALA A 38 16.98 -6.38 9.35
C ALA A 38 16.02 -6.86 8.25
N PHE A 39 16.13 -8.13 7.83
CA PHE A 39 15.18 -8.69 6.88
C PHE A 39 13.77 -8.78 7.47
N VAL A 40 13.64 -9.20 8.73
CA VAL A 40 12.36 -9.28 9.44
C VAL A 40 11.74 -7.90 9.61
N LEU A 41 12.54 -6.90 10.00
CA LEU A 41 12.11 -5.51 10.10
C LEU A 41 11.67 -4.96 8.74
N PHE A 42 12.42 -5.19 7.67
CA PHE A 42 12.07 -4.72 6.33
C PHE A 42 10.82 -5.40 5.76
N SER A 43 10.73 -6.73 5.92
CA SER A 43 9.59 -7.53 5.48
C SER A 43 8.31 -7.17 6.24
N SER A 44 8.42 -6.99 7.55
CA SER A 44 7.28 -6.55 8.38
C SER A 44 6.88 -5.11 8.09
N ALA A 45 7.83 -4.20 7.85
CA ALA A 45 7.54 -2.83 7.42
C ALA A 45 6.82 -2.78 6.07
N SER A 46 7.28 -3.59 5.10
CA SER A 46 6.63 -3.72 3.80
C SER A 46 5.19 -4.25 3.93
N SER A 47 4.99 -5.26 4.78
CA SER A 47 3.68 -5.83 5.07
C SER A 47 2.73 -4.82 5.73
N ALA A 48 3.23 -4.02 6.69
CA ALA A 48 2.48 -2.95 7.34
C ALA A 48 1.98 -1.91 6.32
N VAL A 49 2.85 -1.47 5.41
CA VAL A 49 2.48 -0.54 4.33
C VAL A 49 1.47 -1.14 3.37
N ILE A 50 1.62 -2.41 3.00
CA ILE A 50 0.66 -3.12 2.14
C ILE A 50 -0.73 -3.18 2.77
N ILE A 51 -0.82 -3.48 4.07
CA ILE A 51 -2.09 -3.47 4.80
C ILE A 51 -2.76 -2.10 4.70
N PHE A 52 -2.00 -1.01 4.85
CA PHE A 52 -2.53 0.34 4.69
C PHE A 52 -3.01 0.64 3.28
N ILE A 53 -2.25 0.24 2.25
CA ILE A 53 -2.66 0.40 0.86
C ILE A 53 -4.00 -0.32 0.63
N TYR A 54 -4.20 -1.52 1.19
CA TYR A 54 -5.47 -2.24 1.06
C TYR A 54 -6.62 -1.52 1.76
N ILE A 55 -6.41 -1.02 2.98
CA ILE A 55 -7.44 -0.23 3.69
C ILE A 55 -7.81 1.01 2.87
N LEU A 56 -6.82 1.77 2.40
CA LEU A 56 -7.04 2.96 1.57
C LEU A 56 -7.74 2.61 0.25
N THR A 57 -7.38 1.51 -0.39
CA THR A 57 -8.02 1.03 -1.62
C THR A 57 -9.48 0.67 -1.38
N MET A 58 -9.81 0.03 -0.25
CA MET A 58 -11.20 -0.27 0.11
C MET A 58 -12.01 0.97 0.44
N VAL A 59 -11.41 1.95 1.13
CA VAL A 59 -12.04 3.26 1.38
C VAL A 59 -12.28 4.00 0.07
N ALA A 60 -11.28 4.02 -0.82
CA ALA A 60 -11.40 4.62 -2.15
C ALA A 60 -12.48 3.95 -2.99
N HIS A 61 -12.58 2.61 -2.94
CA HIS A 61 -13.65 1.86 -3.61
C HIS A 61 -15.03 2.23 -3.05
N GLN A 62 -15.19 2.34 -1.73
CA GLN A 62 -16.45 2.80 -1.13
C GLN A 62 -16.81 4.24 -1.53
N ARG A 63 -15.81 5.14 -1.60
CA ARG A 63 -16.01 6.53 -2.04
C ARG A 63 -16.34 6.63 -3.52
N TYR A 64 -15.68 5.82 -4.36
CA TYR A 64 -15.97 5.71 -5.79
C TYR A 64 -17.41 5.27 -6.03
N ARG A 65 -17.89 4.25 -5.29
CA ARG A 65 -19.29 3.78 -5.33
C ARG A 65 -20.33 4.82 -4.93
N ARG A 66 -19.94 5.88 -4.21
CA ARG A 66 -20.81 6.99 -3.79
C ARG A 66 -20.63 8.25 -4.66
N SER A 67 -19.61 8.28 -5.51
CA SER A 67 -19.29 9.43 -6.36
C SER A 67 -20.14 9.43 -7.64
N ALA A 68 -20.29 10.61 -8.26
CA ALA A 68 -20.98 10.75 -9.54
C ALA A 68 -20.24 10.05 -10.71
N ASP A 69 -18.95 9.74 -10.53
CA ASP A 69 -18.10 9.04 -11.51
C ASP A 69 -18.29 7.52 -11.49
N PHE A 70 -19.25 7.01 -10.71
CA PHE A 70 -19.58 5.59 -10.65
C PHE A 70 -20.19 5.13 -11.97
N ILE A 71 -19.59 4.11 -12.60
CA ILE A 71 -20.10 3.53 -13.85
C ILE A 71 -21.02 2.34 -13.50
N PRO A 72 -22.35 2.46 -13.71
CA PRO A 72 -23.30 1.42 -13.34
C PRO A 72 -23.34 0.23 -14.32
N ASP A 73 -22.84 0.38 -15.54
CA ASP A 73 -22.85 -0.66 -16.59
C ASP A 73 -21.67 -1.66 -16.52
N GLY A 74 -20.93 -1.68 -15.40
CA GLY A 74 -19.76 -2.55 -15.21
C GLY A 74 -20.01 -3.79 -14.33
N PHE A 75 -18.94 -4.53 -14.02
CA PHE A 75 -18.98 -5.59 -13.01
C PHE A 75 -19.16 -4.98 -11.62
N ILE A 76 -20.39 -5.02 -11.10
CA ILE A 76 -20.72 -4.51 -9.77
C ILE A 76 -20.65 -5.65 -8.76
N MET A 77 -19.85 -5.48 -7.72
CA MET A 77 -19.85 -6.41 -6.60
C MET A 77 -21.18 -6.29 -5.80
N PRO A 78 -22.01 -7.34 -5.73
CA PRO A 78 -23.19 -7.35 -4.87
C PRO A 78 -22.74 -7.31 -3.41
N ALA A 79 -23.47 -6.59 -2.56
CA ALA A 79 -23.20 -6.42 -1.12
C ALA A 79 -21.91 -5.66 -0.72
N TYR A 80 -21.37 -4.77 -1.57
CA TYR A 80 -20.15 -3.98 -1.30
C TYR A 80 -20.11 -3.24 0.06
N ARG A 81 -21.28 -2.82 0.60
CA ARG A 81 -21.36 -2.11 1.89
C ARG A 81 -20.93 -3.00 3.06
N TRP A 82 -21.29 -4.28 3.02
CA TRP A 82 -20.97 -5.23 4.07
C TRP A 82 -19.59 -5.83 3.86
N THR A 83 -19.31 -6.33 2.64
CA THR A 83 -18.02 -6.95 2.32
C THR A 83 -16.86 -5.98 2.47
N GLY A 84 -17.03 -4.72 2.05
CA GLY A 84 -16.01 -3.68 2.20
C GLY A 84 -15.74 -3.32 3.68
N VAL A 85 -16.77 -3.22 4.51
CA VAL A 85 -16.59 -2.93 5.95
C VAL A 85 -15.93 -4.10 6.67
N ILE A 86 -16.34 -5.34 6.37
CA ILE A 86 -15.73 -6.55 6.94
C ILE A 86 -14.26 -6.65 6.51
N ALA A 87 -13.93 -6.39 5.25
CA ALA A 87 -12.56 -6.40 4.76
C ALA A 87 -11.69 -5.35 5.47
N ILE A 88 -12.19 -4.11 5.63
CA ILE A 88 -11.49 -3.06 6.37
C ILE A 88 -11.27 -3.48 7.83
N ALA A 89 -12.30 -4.01 8.49
CA ALA A 89 -12.20 -4.48 9.87
C ALA A 89 -11.17 -5.61 10.02
N PHE A 90 -11.15 -6.55 9.07
CA PHE A 90 -10.17 -7.63 9.03
C PHE A 90 -8.74 -7.09 8.87
N PHE A 91 -8.50 -6.17 7.92
CA PHE A 91 -7.17 -5.57 7.75
C PHE A 91 -6.74 -4.74 8.96
N ALA A 92 -7.66 -4.01 9.59
CA ALA A 92 -7.37 -3.30 10.83
C ALA A 92 -7.01 -4.26 11.97
N PHE A 93 -7.71 -5.39 12.09
CA PHE A 93 -7.38 -6.44 13.05
C PHE A 93 -5.98 -7.01 12.79
N VAL A 94 -5.66 -7.38 11.55
CA VAL A 94 -4.32 -7.85 11.16
C VAL A 94 -3.27 -6.78 11.46
N TYR A 95 -3.57 -5.50 11.27
CA TYR A 95 -2.65 -4.43 11.63
C TYR A 95 -2.36 -4.37 13.14
N VAL A 96 -3.38 -4.56 13.98
CA VAL A 96 -3.22 -4.58 15.44
C VAL A 96 -2.32 -5.73 15.89
N THR A 97 -2.36 -6.89 15.22
CA THR A 97 -1.49 -8.01 15.58
C THR A 97 0.00 -7.73 15.38
N LEU A 98 0.38 -6.76 14.51
CA LEU A 98 1.77 -6.29 14.38
C LEU A 98 2.29 -5.64 15.67
N PHE A 99 1.42 -5.13 16.55
CA PHE A 99 1.86 -4.57 17.83
C PHE A 99 2.11 -5.64 18.89
N ILE A 100 1.60 -6.86 18.68
CA ILE A 100 1.75 -7.95 19.64
C ILE A 100 3.18 -8.50 19.57
N ALA A 101 3.70 -8.73 18.36
CA ALA A 101 5.03 -9.31 18.18
C ALA A 101 6.16 -8.26 18.32
N PRO A 102 7.18 -8.51 19.17
CA PRO A 102 8.23 -7.52 19.45
C PRO A 102 9.02 -7.11 18.20
N ASP A 103 9.25 -8.04 17.28
CA ASP A 103 10.03 -7.82 16.05
C ASP A 103 9.28 -7.01 14.99
N THR A 104 7.94 -6.94 15.07
CA THR A 104 7.10 -6.23 14.08
C THR A 104 6.51 -4.93 14.64
N ARG A 105 6.64 -4.66 15.94
CA ARG A 105 6.22 -3.40 16.58
C ARG A 105 6.86 -2.18 15.93
N GLY A 106 8.16 -2.25 15.64
CA GLY A 106 8.89 -1.14 14.99
C GLY A 106 8.29 -0.80 13.63
N ALA A 107 8.00 -1.82 12.82
CA ALA A 107 7.30 -1.69 11.55
C ALA A 107 5.90 -1.09 11.70
N GLY A 108 5.13 -1.52 12.71
CA GLY A 108 3.81 -0.98 13.00
C GLY A 108 3.82 0.52 13.40
N ILE A 109 4.82 0.96 14.16
CA ILE A 109 4.96 2.38 14.52
C ILE A 109 5.37 3.19 13.28
N ALA A 110 6.37 2.72 12.53
CA ALA A 110 6.82 3.38 11.30
C ALA A 110 5.68 3.52 10.28
N GLY A 111 4.86 2.48 10.14
CA GLY A 111 3.68 2.50 9.30
C GLY A 111 2.64 3.54 9.73
N LEU A 112 2.36 3.68 11.04
CA LEU A 112 1.45 4.73 11.55
C LEU A 112 1.99 6.14 11.28
N VAL A 113 3.28 6.36 11.50
CA VAL A 113 3.93 7.65 11.20
C VAL A 113 3.80 7.95 9.71
N TRP A 114 4.10 6.98 8.85
CA TRP A 114 3.95 7.13 7.41
C TRP A 114 2.50 7.43 7.01
N LEU A 115 1.52 6.71 7.57
CA LEU A 115 0.10 6.97 7.28
C LEU A 115 -0.34 8.36 7.76
N ALA A 116 0.12 8.81 8.93
CA ALA A 116 -0.17 10.15 9.42
C ALA A 116 0.43 11.22 8.51
N CYS A 117 1.69 11.05 8.08
CA CYS A 117 2.36 11.97 7.16
C CYS A 117 1.72 11.96 5.77
N PHE A 118 1.52 10.78 5.16
CA PHE A 118 1.00 10.63 3.81
C PHE A 118 -0.50 10.89 3.73
N GLY A 119 -1.28 10.36 4.68
CA GLY A 119 -2.71 10.60 4.81
C GLY A 119 -3.00 12.06 5.14
N GLY A 120 -2.24 12.65 6.08
CA GLY A 120 -2.29 14.08 6.36
C GLY A 120 -1.96 14.92 5.14
N TYR A 121 -0.83 14.65 4.47
CA TYR A 121 -0.45 15.33 3.23
C TYR A 121 -1.53 15.22 2.14
N SER A 122 -2.10 14.03 1.94
CA SER A 122 -3.14 13.79 0.93
C SER A 122 -4.43 14.57 1.24
N LEU A 123 -4.86 14.58 2.50
CA LEU A 123 -6.04 15.34 2.95
C LEU A 123 -5.82 16.84 2.86
N LEU A 124 -4.66 17.34 3.33
CA LEU A 124 -4.30 18.76 3.18
C LEU A 124 -4.28 19.14 1.69
N ARG A 125 -3.68 18.32 0.83
CA ARG A 125 -3.63 18.57 -0.61
C ARG A 125 -5.02 18.55 -1.27
N GLU A 126 -5.91 17.65 -0.85
CA GLU A 126 -7.31 17.64 -1.32
C GLU A 126 -8.03 18.91 -0.90
N HIS A 127 -7.84 19.36 0.35
CA HIS A 127 -8.42 20.60 0.88
C HIS A 127 -7.88 21.85 0.19
N PHE A 128 -6.58 21.91 -0.11
CA PHE A 128 -6.00 23.02 -0.87
C PHE A 128 -6.51 23.03 -2.31
N ARG A 129 -6.59 21.86 -2.95
CA ARG A 129 -7.06 21.77 -4.34
C ARG A 129 -8.55 22.11 -4.50
N SER A 130 -9.40 21.74 -3.55
CA SER A 130 -10.82 22.12 -3.58
C SER A 130 -11.03 23.62 -3.38
N ARG A 131 -10.19 24.27 -2.57
CA ARG A 131 -10.21 25.73 -2.38
C ARG A 131 -9.74 26.49 -3.61
N ASP A 132 -8.62 26.08 -4.21
CA ASP A 132 -8.11 26.66 -5.47
C ASP A 132 -9.14 26.54 -6.61
N LEU A 133 -9.82 25.40 -6.72
CA LEU A 133 -10.84 25.18 -7.76
C LEU A 133 -12.07 26.09 -7.56
N ALA A 134 -12.48 26.30 -6.31
CA ALA A 134 -13.57 27.20 -5.98
C ALA A 134 -13.23 28.67 -6.28
N GLU A 135 -11.98 29.09 -6.01
CA GLU A 135 -11.51 30.44 -6.37
C GLU A 135 -11.40 30.63 -7.89
N ALA A 136 -11.01 29.60 -8.65
CA ALA A 136 -10.91 29.65 -10.11
C ALA A 136 -12.27 29.66 -10.83
N LEU A 137 -13.32 29.06 -10.25
CA LEU A 137 -14.70 29.06 -10.78
C LEU A 137 -15.45 30.37 -10.53
N HIS A 138 -14.96 31.21 -9.61
CA HIS A 138 -15.54 32.52 -9.27
C HIS A 138 -14.89 33.70 -10.01
N ARG A 139 -13.94 33.44 -10.92
CA ARG A 139 -13.38 34.42 -11.86
C ARG A 139 -13.97 34.22 -13.26
#